data_AF-A0A0C3HLG6-F1
#
_entry.id   AF-A0A0C3HLG6-F1
#
_cell.length_a   1.000
_cell.length_b   1.000
_cell.length_c   1.000
_cell.angle_alpha   90.00
_cell.angle_beta   90.00
_cell.angle_gamma   90.00
#
_symmetry.space_group_name_H-M   'P 1'
#
loop_
_entity.id
_entity.type
_entity.pdbx_description
1 polymer ?
#
loop_
_entity_poly.entity_id
_entity_poly.type
_entity_poly.pdbx_seq_one_letter_code
_entity_poly.pdbx_strand_id
1 'polypeptide(L)'
;MDSLTVEYSKMPGRFFHRKVLNMFKIQSHSMFFDMSLNLRSTVLLNIYTAFAETATKMWSYARSLPVAKQPTRKLVIKTIRDVVDLAFILLRSKSRKKKSQGFKCAVSKIQVEWLAITAFKHILGRRQSRYREVLAWLDTRANWIEGEESKMMEQMRKLLRAEVHRVDNA
;
A
#
# COMPACT_ATOMS: atom_id res chain seq x y z
N MET A 1 28.68 -35.74 7.33
CA MET A 1 27.34 -36.07 6.78
C MET A 1 26.42 -34.94 7.17
N ASP A 2 26.35 -33.95 6.29
CA ASP A 2 25.66 -32.68 6.52
C ASP A 2 24.15 -32.84 6.38
N SER A 3 23.44 -32.55 7.46
CA SER A 3 21.97 -32.46 7.47
C SER A 3 21.55 -31.19 6.74
N LEU A 4 21.43 -31.28 5.41
CA LEU A 4 20.74 -30.30 4.57
C LEU A 4 19.25 -30.36 4.89
N THR A 5 18.84 -29.57 5.89
CA THR A 5 17.43 -29.36 6.19
C THR A 5 16.85 -28.45 5.11
N VAL A 6 16.46 -29.03 3.98
CA VAL A 6 15.70 -28.33 2.96
C VAL A 6 14.30 -28.12 3.53
N GLU A 7 14.07 -26.94 4.14
CA GLU A 7 12.72 -26.50 4.51
C GLU A 7 11.88 -26.34 3.23
N TYR A 8 11.20 -27.43 2.84
CA TYR A 8 10.05 -27.42 1.95
C TYR A 8 8.87 -26.79 2.72
N SER A 9 8.93 -25.49 3.01
CA SER A 9 7.86 -24.81 3.72
C SER A 9 6.59 -24.83 2.89
N LYS A 10 5.59 -25.57 3.39
CA LYS A 10 4.21 -25.70 2.88
C LYS A 10 3.42 -24.37 2.82
N MET A 11 4.04 -23.21 3.04
CA MET A 11 3.35 -21.91 3.08
C MET A 11 4.12 -20.74 2.43
N PRO A 12 4.56 -20.83 1.16
CA PRO A 12 5.20 -19.71 0.45
C PRO A 12 4.32 -18.44 0.47
N GLY A 13 3.00 -18.61 0.48
CA GLY A 13 2.06 -17.51 0.56
C GLY A 13 2.07 -16.73 1.89
N ARG A 14 2.27 -17.42 3.02
CA ARG A 14 2.36 -16.76 4.35
C ARG A 14 3.64 -15.93 4.45
N PHE A 15 4.73 -16.40 3.84
CA PHE A 15 5.98 -15.66 3.81
C PHE A 15 5.87 -14.40 2.93
N PHE A 16 5.26 -14.52 1.74
CA PHE A 16 4.98 -13.37 0.87
C PHE A 16 4.17 -12.29 1.60
N HIS A 17 3.02 -12.67 2.16
CA HIS A 17 2.12 -11.76 2.88
C HIS A 17 2.83 -11.04 4.03
N ARG A 18 3.51 -11.80 4.90
CA ARG A 18 4.27 -11.25 6.04
C ARG A 18 5.38 -10.31 5.59
N LYS A 19 6.09 -10.65 4.51
CA LYS A 19 7.20 -9.86 3.99
C LYS A 19 6.70 -8.50 3.48
N VAL A 20 5.59 -8.46 2.74
CA VAL A 20 5.00 -7.22 2.23
C VAL A 20 4.50 -6.33 3.38
N LEU A 21 3.81 -6.90 4.37
CA LEU A 21 3.38 -6.14 5.56
C LEU A 21 4.57 -5.56 6.34
N ASN A 22 5.65 -6.32 6.50
CA ASN A 22 6.86 -5.85 7.17
C ASN A 22 7.58 -4.75 6.36
N MET A 23 7.66 -4.88 5.03
CA MET A 23 8.19 -3.82 4.16
C MET A 23 7.42 -2.52 4.38
N PHE A 24 6.08 -2.58 4.34
CA PHE A 24 5.24 -1.43 4.60
C PHE A 24 5.48 -0.87 6.00
N LYS A 25 5.50 -1.71 7.05
CA LYS A 25 5.70 -1.27 8.44
C LYS A 25 7.03 -0.55 8.66
N ILE A 26 8.12 -1.06 8.08
CA ILE A 26 9.47 -0.50 8.25
C ILE A 26 9.55 0.89 7.60
N GLN A 27 9.18 1.01 6.31
CA GLN A 27 9.25 2.30 5.61
C GLN A 27 8.26 3.33 6.18
N SER A 28 7.12 2.85 6.65
CA SER A 28 6.08 3.66 7.26
C SER A 28 6.52 4.25 8.60
N HIS A 29 7.47 3.63 9.29
CA HIS A 29 7.87 4.07 10.62
C HIS A 29 8.52 5.46 10.60
N SER A 30 9.39 5.75 9.63
CA SER A 30 9.97 7.08 9.44
C SER A 30 8.94 8.06 8.85
N MET A 31 8.22 7.66 7.79
CA MET A 31 7.23 8.54 7.14
C MET A 31 6.11 8.99 8.08
N PHE A 32 5.51 8.09 8.87
CA PHE A 32 4.44 8.44 9.83
C PHE A 32 4.96 9.17 11.07
N PHE A 33 6.28 9.13 11.35
CA PHE A 33 6.87 9.89 12.45
C PHE A 33 6.86 11.40 12.14
N ASP A 34 7.18 11.77 10.90
CA ASP A 34 7.22 13.18 10.44
C ASP A 34 5.83 13.78 10.17
N MET A 35 4.78 12.96 10.09
CA MET A 35 3.42 13.45 9.79
C MET A 35 2.85 14.41 10.83
N SER A 36 3.44 14.52 12.03
CA SER A 36 2.99 15.48 13.04
C SER A 36 3.38 16.93 12.77
N LEU A 37 4.42 17.17 11.97
CA LEU A 37 4.90 18.52 11.62
C LEU A 37 4.39 18.97 10.25
N ASN A 38 3.69 18.09 9.56
CA ASN A 38 3.39 18.22 8.15
C ASN A 38 1.92 18.57 7.92
N LEU A 39 1.68 19.42 6.94
CA LEU A 39 0.34 19.76 6.45
C LEU A 39 -0.39 18.49 6.00
N ARG A 40 -1.73 18.52 6.03
CA ARG A 40 -2.58 17.39 5.60
C ARG A 40 -2.23 16.90 4.18
N SER A 41 -1.89 17.80 3.27
CA SER A 41 -1.46 17.47 1.91
C SER A 41 -0.20 16.59 1.91
N THR A 42 0.82 16.96 2.68
CA THR A 42 2.07 16.19 2.82
C THR A 42 1.82 14.83 3.48
N VAL A 43 0.92 14.74 4.45
CA VAL A 43 0.50 13.48 5.07
C VAL A 43 -0.10 12.53 4.02
N LEU A 44 -1.04 13.02 3.21
CA LEU A 44 -1.67 12.23 2.14
C LEU A 44 -0.63 11.80 1.09
N LEU A 45 0.33 12.68 0.78
CA LEU A 45 1.42 12.39 -0.14
C LEU A 45 2.32 11.27 0.37
N ASN A 46 2.76 11.37 1.62
CA ASN A 46 3.62 10.36 2.23
C ASN A 46 2.94 9.00 2.30
N ILE A 47 1.62 8.96 2.56
CA ILE A 47 0.83 7.73 2.51
C ILE A 47 0.82 7.15 1.09
N TYR A 48 0.58 7.97 0.07
CA TYR A 48 0.61 7.53 -1.32
C TYR A 48 1.97 6.95 -1.69
N THR A 49 3.05 7.68 -1.41
CA THR A 49 4.43 7.25 -1.72
C THR A 49 4.78 5.96 -1.00
N ALA A 50 4.36 5.79 0.27
CA ALA A 50 4.52 4.52 0.98
C ALA A 50 3.81 3.37 0.24
N PHE A 51 2.56 3.55 -0.19
CA PHE A 51 1.88 2.50 -0.95
C PHE A 51 2.55 2.21 -2.29
N ALA A 52 3.04 3.23 -3.00
CA ALA A 52 3.73 3.06 -4.27
C ALA A 52 5.03 2.26 -4.10
N GLU A 53 5.85 2.61 -3.11
CA GLU A 53 7.06 1.85 -2.78
C GLU A 53 6.75 0.40 -2.38
N THR A 54 5.71 0.20 -1.57
CA THR A 54 5.30 -1.15 -1.16
C THR A 54 4.81 -1.96 -2.36
N ALA A 55 4.04 -1.36 -3.27
CA ALA A 55 3.63 -2.01 -4.51
C ALA A 55 4.85 -2.39 -5.36
N THR A 56 5.82 -1.49 -5.50
CA THR A 56 7.07 -1.71 -6.24
C THR A 56 7.88 -2.87 -5.67
N LYS A 57 8.10 -2.87 -4.36
CA LYS A 57 8.82 -3.93 -3.64
C LYS A 57 8.04 -5.26 -3.70
N MET A 58 6.71 -5.22 -3.57
CA MET A 58 5.85 -6.39 -3.61
C MET A 58 5.92 -7.09 -4.97
N TRP A 59 5.75 -6.38 -6.08
CA TRP A 59 5.76 -7.02 -7.41
C TRP A 59 7.17 -7.51 -7.75
N SER A 60 8.21 -6.74 -7.40
CA SER A 60 9.61 -7.13 -7.61
C SER A 60 9.94 -8.43 -6.88
N TYR A 61 9.52 -8.52 -5.61
CA TYR A 61 9.67 -9.73 -4.80
C TYR A 61 8.85 -10.90 -5.36
N ALA A 62 7.60 -10.65 -5.78
CA ALA A 62 6.78 -11.68 -6.42
C ALA A 62 7.40 -12.20 -7.72
N ARG A 63 8.12 -11.34 -8.47
CA ARG A 63 8.82 -11.71 -9.70
C ARG A 63 10.10 -12.50 -9.42
N SER A 64 10.81 -12.20 -8.34
CA SER A 64 12.05 -12.92 -7.97
C SER A 64 11.82 -14.31 -7.38
N LEU A 65 10.56 -14.72 -7.15
CA LEU A 65 10.22 -16.05 -6.66
C LEU A 65 10.13 -17.07 -7.81
N PRO A 66 10.57 -18.32 -7.59
CA PRO A 66 10.30 -19.42 -8.53
C PRO A 66 8.81 -19.51 -8.86
N VAL A 67 8.47 -19.87 -10.10
CA VAL A 67 7.07 -19.88 -10.61
C VAL A 67 6.12 -20.62 -9.66
N ALA A 68 6.54 -21.79 -9.16
CA ALA A 68 5.76 -22.59 -8.21
C ALA A 68 5.52 -21.93 -6.84
N LYS A 69 6.30 -20.90 -6.48
CA LYS A 69 6.21 -20.16 -5.22
C LYS A 69 5.64 -18.75 -5.39
N GLN A 70 5.28 -18.34 -6.62
CA GLN A 70 4.70 -17.02 -6.86
C GLN A 70 3.31 -16.91 -6.22
N PRO A 71 2.96 -15.73 -5.68
CA PRO A 71 1.68 -15.56 -5.01
C PRO A 71 0.51 -15.67 -5.99
N THR A 72 -0.57 -16.31 -5.56
CA THR A 72 -1.84 -16.31 -6.30
C THR A 72 -2.46 -14.90 -6.31
N ARG A 73 -3.32 -14.62 -7.29
CA ARG A 73 -4.04 -13.34 -7.40
C ARG A 73 -4.87 -13.05 -6.15
N LYS A 74 -5.55 -14.07 -5.62
CA LYS A 74 -6.28 -14.02 -4.34
C LYS A 74 -5.38 -13.61 -3.17
N LEU A 75 -4.17 -14.16 -3.09
CA LEU A 75 -3.19 -13.80 -2.06
C LEU A 75 -2.69 -12.36 -2.22
N VAL A 76 -2.44 -11.90 -3.45
CA VAL A 76 -2.07 -10.50 -3.70
C VAL A 76 -3.18 -9.56 -3.25
N ILE A 77 -4.44 -9.82 -3.63
CA ILE A 77 -5.59 -8.99 -3.21
C ILE A 77 -5.72 -8.96 -1.68
N LYS A 78 -5.64 -10.12 -1.03
CA LYS A 78 -5.65 -10.20 0.45
C LYS A 78 -4.50 -9.36 1.05
N THR A 79 -3.31 -9.46 0.47
CA THR A 79 -2.13 -8.73 0.96
C THR A 79 -2.33 -7.22 0.83
N ILE A 80 -2.90 -6.73 -0.29
CA ILE A 80 -3.22 -5.30 -0.47
C ILE A 80 -4.23 -4.83 0.59
N ARG A 81 -5.30 -5.59 0.84
CA ARG A 81 -6.28 -5.26 1.90
C ARG A 81 -5.63 -5.16 3.28
N ASP A 82 -4.82 -6.16 3.64
CA ASP A 82 -4.18 -6.20 4.95
C ASP A 82 -3.14 -5.06 5.10
N VAL A 83 -2.49 -4.64 4.01
CA VAL A 83 -1.60 -3.46 3.98
C VAL A 83 -2.39 -2.16 4.20
N VAL A 84 -3.57 -2.01 3.60
CA VAL A 84 -4.47 -0.86 3.84
C VAL A 84 -4.92 -0.81 5.30
N ASP A 85 -5.34 -1.96 5.86
CA ASP A 85 -5.76 -2.05 7.25
C ASP A 85 -4.60 -1.73 8.21
N LEU A 86 -3.40 -2.25 7.93
CA LEU A 86 -2.20 -1.94 8.70
C LEU A 86 -1.89 -0.44 8.66
N ALA A 87 -1.95 0.20 7.49
CA ALA A 87 -1.72 1.63 7.33
C ALA A 87 -2.69 2.45 8.19
N PHE A 88 -3.99 2.11 8.15
CA PHE A 88 -4.99 2.79 8.94
C PHE A 88 -4.78 2.61 10.46
N ILE A 89 -4.40 1.41 10.90
CA ILE A 89 -4.07 1.13 12.31
C ILE A 89 -2.86 1.95 12.75
N LEU A 90 -1.80 2.00 11.94
CA LEU A 90 -0.58 2.77 12.23
C LEU A 90 -0.89 4.27 12.35
N LEU A 91 -1.65 4.82 11.40
CA LEU A 91 -2.11 6.20 11.42
C LEU A 91 -2.91 6.51 12.70
N ARG A 92 -3.94 5.72 12.99
CA ARG A 92 -4.82 5.93 14.15
C ARG A 92 -4.08 5.77 15.48
N SER A 93 -3.14 4.82 15.58
CA SER A 93 -2.28 4.63 16.74
C SER A 93 -1.47 5.90 17.06
N LYS A 94 -0.91 6.54 16.03
CA LYS A 94 -0.13 7.77 16.17
C LYS A 94 -1.02 8.98 16.46
N SER A 95 -2.18 9.11 15.81
CA SER A 95 -3.14 10.19 16.10
C SER A 95 -3.62 10.16 17.56
N ARG A 96 -3.87 8.98 18.15
CA ARG A 96 -4.25 8.89 19.57
C ARG A 96 -3.14 9.32 20.52
N LYS A 97 -1.89 8.93 20.25
CA LYS A 97 -0.72 9.32 21.06
C LYS A 97 -0.44 10.83 21.03
N LYS A 98 -0.85 11.53 19.97
CA LYS A 98 -0.59 12.97 19.76
C LYS A 98 -1.84 13.85 19.82
N LYS A 99 -3.04 13.30 20.06
CA LYS A 99 -4.26 14.08 20.34
C LYS A 99 -4.11 14.90 21.62
N SER A 100 -3.25 14.42 22.55
CA SER A 100 -2.75 15.15 23.72
C SER A 100 -1.85 16.36 23.39
N GLN A 101 -1.46 16.56 22.12
CA GLN A 101 -0.57 17.63 21.65
C GLN A 101 -1.22 18.52 20.56
N GLY A 102 -2.55 18.48 20.38
CA GLY A 102 -3.28 19.39 19.46
C GLY A 102 -3.24 19.01 17.97
N PHE A 103 -2.77 17.81 17.61
CA PHE A 103 -2.71 17.36 16.22
C PHE A 103 -4.11 17.14 15.59
N LYS A 104 -4.42 17.84 14.49
CA LYS A 104 -5.72 17.85 13.80
C LYS A 104 -5.79 17.06 12.48
N CYS A 105 -4.79 16.26 12.11
CA CYS A 105 -4.88 15.50 10.85
C CYS A 105 -5.72 14.23 11.05
N ALA A 106 -6.99 14.29 10.68
CA ALA A 106 -7.89 13.15 10.57
C ALA A 106 -7.92 12.66 9.11
N VAL A 107 -7.11 11.64 8.81
CA VAL A 107 -7.20 10.91 7.53
C VAL A 107 -8.19 9.76 7.72
N SER A 108 -9.24 9.70 6.90
CA SER A 108 -10.27 8.65 7.00
C SER A 108 -9.76 7.32 6.43
N LYS A 109 -10.42 6.21 6.78
CA LYS A 109 -10.08 4.90 6.20
C LYS A 109 -10.29 4.89 4.68
N ILE A 110 -11.34 5.55 4.20
CA ILE A 110 -11.65 5.65 2.76
C ILE A 110 -10.53 6.42 2.03
N GLN A 111 -10.00 7.49 2.62
CA GLN A 111 -8.84 8.21 2.06
C GLN A 111 -7.60 7.30 1.97
N VAL A 112 -7.31 6.52 3.01
CA VAL A 112 -6.20 5.56 2.99
C VAL A 112 -6.39 4.49 1.91
N GLU A 113 -7.61 3.93 1.80
CA GLU A 113 -7.93 2.91 0.81
C GLU A 113 -7.83 3.47 -0.62
N TRP A 114 -8.31 4.68 -0.86
CA TRP A 114 -8.21 5.33 -2.16
C TRP A 114 -6.76 5.62 -2.57
N LEU A 115 -5.92 6.09 -1.64
CA LEU A 115 -4.49 6.31 -1.88
C LEU A 115 -3.78 5.00 -2.22
N ALA A 116 -4.12 3.92 -1.52
CA ALA A 116 -3.59 2.60 -1.83
C ALA A 116 -4.04 2.14 -3.22
N ILE A 117 -5.33 2.20 -3.54
CA ILE A 117 -5.84 1.79 -4.85
C ILE A 117 -5.13 2.55 -5.97
N THR A 118 -5.01 3.87 -5.82
CA THR A 118 -4.34 4.73 -6.80
C THR A 118 -2.87 4.32 -6.99
N ALA A 119 -2.13 4.13 -5.90
CA ALA A 119 -0.72 3.72 -5.96
C ALA A 119 -0.53 2.31 -6.54
N PHE A 120 -1.31 1.33 -6.09
CA PHE A 120 -1.22 -0.04 -6.61
C PHE A 120 -1.65 -0.14 -8.07
N LYS A 121 -2.67 0.61 -8.51
CA LYS A 121 -3.04 0.70 -9.92
C LYS A 121 -1.93 1.32 -10.75
N HIS A 122 -1.29 2.38 -10.27
CA HIS A 122 -0.19 3.03 -10.96
C HIS A 122 0.97 2.04 -11.23
N ILE A 123 1.40 1.32 -10.19
CA ILE A 123 2.54 0.38 -10.31
C ILE A 123 2.17 -0.90 -11.06
N LEU A 124 1.03 -1.53 -10.75
CA LEU A 124 0.63 -2.80 -11.36
C LEU A 124 0.04 -2.63 -12.76
N GLY A 125 -0.45 -1.44 -13.10
CA GLY A 125 -1.03 -1.12 -14.41
C GLY A 125 -0.03 -1.27 -15.56
N ARG A 126 1.27 -1.16 -15.29
CA ARG A 126 2.35 -1.44 -16.26
C ARG A 126 2.65 -2.94 -16.42
N ARG A 127 1.91 -3.81 -15.73
CA ARG A 127 2.17 -5.26 -15.57
C ARG A 127 0.87 -6.08 -15.76
N GLN A 128 -0.03 -5.61 -16.64
CA GLN A 128 -1.40 -6.10 -16.73
C GLN A 128 -1.52 -7.61 -17.02
N SER A 129 -0.63 -8.17 -17.85
CA SER A 129 -0.63 -9.60 -18.19
C SER A 129 -0.60 -10.51 -16.98
N ARG A 130 0.06 -10.09 -15.88
CA ARG A 130 0.15 -10.85 -14.63
C ARG A 130 -0.87 -10.43 -13.57
N TYR A 131 -1.33 -9.18 -13.62
CA TYR A 131 -2.15 -8.57 -12.56
C TYR A 131 -3.56 -8.18 -12.98
N ARG A 132 -4.07 -8.61 -14.15
CA ARG A 132 -5.39 -8.25 -14.66
C ARG A 132 -6.54 -8.42 -13.66
N GLU A 133 -6.61 -9.57 -12.97
CA GLU A 133 -7.64 -9.81 -11.94
C GLU A 133 -7.49 -8.87 -10.74
N VAL A 134 -6.25 -8.55 -10.35
CA VAL A 134 -5.98 -7.61 -9.26
C VAL A 134 -6.37 -6.19 -9.66
N LEU A 135 -6.07 -5.80 -10.90
CA LEU A 135 -6.46 -4.50 -11.46
C LEU A 135 -7.98 -4.37 -11.56
N ALA A 136 -8.69 -5.38 -12.07
CA ALA A 136 -10.15 -5.37 -12.12
C ALA A 136 -10.78 -5.26 -10.72
N TRP A 137 -10.21 -5.93 -9.73
CA TRP A 137 -10.64 -5.77 -8.33
C TRP A 137 -10.39 -4.35 -7.81
N LEU A 138 -9.23 -3.74 -8.13
CA LEU A 138 -8.92 -2.36 -7.77
C LEU A 138 -9.85 -1.35 -8.46
N ASP A 139 -10.22 -1.59 -9.72
CA ASP A 139 -11.18 -0.77 -10.48
C ASP A 139 -12.57 -0.81 -9.86
N THR A 140 -13.04 -2.01 -9.52
CA THR A 140 -14.32 -2.20 -8.83
C THR A 140 -14.34 -1.42 -7.51
N ARG A 141 -13.23 -1.45 -6.76
CA ARG A 141 -13.11 -0.73 -5.49
C ARG A 141 -13.03 0.79 -5.69
N ALA A 142 -12.32 1.26 -6.71
CA ALA A 142 -12.24 2.69 -7.04
C ALA A 142 -13.63 3.25 -7.36
N ASN A 143 -14.40 2.56 -8.21
CA ASN A 143 -15.75 2.99 -8.59
C ASN A 143 -16.68 3.08 -7.38
N TRP A 144 -16.59 2.14 -6.44
CA TRP A 144 -17.37 2.17 -5.21
C TRP A 144 -17.03 3.40 -4.34
N ILE A 145 -15.74 3.70 -4.18
CA ILE A 145 -15.29 4.87 -3.40
C ILE A 145 -15.70 6.19 -4.06
N GLU A 146 -15.62 6.27 -5.38
CA GLU A 146 -15.95 7.49 -6.13
C GLU A 146 -17.45 7.82 -6.08
N GLY A 147 -18.32 6.81 -6.01
CA GLY A 147 -19.75 7.00 -5.77
C GLY A 147 -20.06 7.65 -4.42
N GLU A 148 -19.26 7.37 -3.39
CA GLU A 148 -19.50 7.83 -2.01
C GLU A 148 -18.89 9.21 -1.71
N GLU A 149 -17.71 9.54 -2.27
CA GLU A 149 -16.91 10.73 -1.86
C GLU A 149 -16.31 11.56 -3.02
N SER A 150 -17.01 11.65 -4.16
CA SER A 150 -16.56 12.30 -5.42
C SER A 150 -15.79 13.64 -5.27
N LYS A 151 -16.31 14.61 -4.49
CA LYS A 151 -15.68 15.94 -4.35
C LYS A 151 -14.31 15.89 -3.65
N MET A 152 -14.18 15.02 -2.64
CA MET A 152 -12.92 14.86 -1.90
C MET A 152 -11.87 14.17 -2.76
N MET A 153 -12.28 13.17 -3.54
CA MET A 153 -11.37 12.44 -4.43
C MET A 153 -10.82 13.34 -5.53
N GLU A 154 -11.63 14.26 -6.06
CA GLU A 154 -11.14 15.22 -7.05
C GLU A 154 -10.04 16.11 -6.46
N GLN A 155 -10.19 16.61 -5.22
CA GLN A 155 -9.14 17.37 -4.54
C GLN A 155 -7.85 16.54 -4.36
N MET A 156 -7.98 15.28 -3.94
CA MET A 156 -6.84 14.38 -3.75
C MET A 156 -6.14 14.05 -5.08
N ARG A 157 -6.89 13.89 -6.17
CA ARG A 157 -6.32 13.73 -7.52
C ARG A 157 -5.49 14.94 -7.90
N LYS A 158 -5.98 16.17 -7.65
CA LYS A 158 -5.21 17.40 -7.94
C LYS A 158 -3.87 17.40 -7.21
N LEU A 159 -3.87 16.97 -5.94
CA LEU A 159 -2.65 16.87 -5.13
C LEU A 159 -1.65 15.84 -5.70
N LEU A 160 -2.13 14.66 -6.10
CA LEU A 160 -1.25 13.58 -6.54
C LEU A 160 -0.68 13.75 -7.96
N ARG A 161 -1.33 14.52 -8.84
CA ARG A 161 -0.86 14.71 -10.23
C ARG A 161 0.61 15.19 -10.30
N ALA A 162 1.04 16.02 -9.36
CA ALA A 162 2.42 16.51 -9.29
C ALA A 162 3.44 15.45 -8.81
N GLU A 163 3.00 14.46 -8.03
CA GLU A 163 3.89 13.46 -7.41
C GLU A 163 4.05 12.18 -8.22
N VAL A 164 3.02 11.82 -9.00
CA VAL A 164 3.10 10.69 -9.95
C VAL A 164 4.34 10.83 -10.84
N HIS A 165 4.68 12.06 -11.26
CA HIS A 165 5.87 12.36 -12.06
C HIS A 165 7.19 12.15 -11.30
N ARG A 166 7.23 12.24 -9.96
CA ARG A 166 8.44 11.96 -9.16
C ARG A 166 8.65 10.46 -8.98
N VAL A 167 7.58 9.72 -8.71
CA VAL A 167 7.62 8.26 -8.56
C VAL A 167 8.04 7.56 -9.85
N ASP A 168 7.78 8.18 -11.01
CA ASP A 168 8.20 7.65 -12.31
C ASP A 168 9.68 7.85 -12.65
N ASN A 169 10.38 8.71 -11.91
CA ASN A 169 11.79 9.06 -12.13
C ASN A 169 12.73 8.53 -11.02
N ALA A 170 12.24 7.68 -10.11
CA ALA A 170 12.98 7.08 -8.99
C ALA A 170 13.07 5.56 -9.13
#